data_AF-A0A359DAS1-F1
#
_entry.id   AF-A0A359DAS1-F1
#
_cell.length_a   1.000
_cell.length_b   1.000
_cell.length_c   1.000
_cell.angle_alpha   90.00
_cell.angle_beta   90.00
_cell.angle_gamma   90.00
#
_symmetry.space_group_name_H-M   'P 1'
#
loop_
_entity.id
_entity.type
_entity.pdbx_description
1 polymer ?
#
loop_
_entity_poly.entity_id
_entity_poly.type
_entity_poly.pdbx_seq_one_letter_code
_entity_poly.pdbx_strand_id
1 'polypeptide(L)'
;MSTEKTNQSWGGRFSEPVDAFVARFTASVEFDKRLYRHDIMGSIAHATMLAKVGVLTDAERDSIVAGLTQIQSEIEAGQFDWRVDLEDVHMNIEARLTDRIGVTGKKLHTGR
;
A
#
# COMPACT_ATOMS: atom_id res chain seq x y z
N MET A 1 -21.28 -17.63 9.00
CA MET A 1 -20.50 -16.82 9.96
C MET A 1 -19.67 -15.86 9.14
N SER A 2 -19.97 -14.56 9.21
CA SER A 2 -19.20 -13.54 8.50
C SER A 2 -17.78 -13.57 9.05
N THR A 3 -16.82 -13.91 8.20
CA THR A 3 -15.39 -13.84 8.53
C THR A 3 -14.98 -12.38 8.44
N GLU A 4 -15.31 -11.61 9.47
CA GLU A 4 -14.77 -10.27 9.61
C GLU A 4 -13.26 -10.40 9.82
N LYS A 5 -12.49 -9.93 8.83
CA LYS A 5 -11.03 -10.07 8.82
C LYS A 5 -10.40 -8.92 9.59
N THR A 6 -9.36 -9.23 10.35
CA THR A 6 -8.50 -8.23 10.97
C THR A 6 -7.70 -7.47 9.92
N ASN A 7 -7.23 -6.26 10.26
CA ASN A 7 -6.40 -5.45 9.37
C ASN A 7 -5.17 -6.26 8.91
N GLN A 8 -4.91 -6.32 7.61
CA GLN A 8 -3.85 -7.17 7.05
C GLN A 8 -2.44 -6.60 7.20
N SER A 9 -2.30 -5.30 7.48
CA SER A 9 -1.02 -4.63 7.67
C SER A 9 -0.51 -4.74 9.10
N TRP A 10 -1.39 -4.67 10.10
CA TRP A 10 -0.99 -4.68 11.52
C TRP A 10 -1.86 -5.57 12.44
N GLY A 11 -2.98 -6.10 11.93
CA GLY A 11 -3.97 -6.85 12.70
C GLY A 11 -3.59 -8.28 13.07
N GLY A 12 -2.38 -8.74 12.74
CA GLY A 12 -1.93 -10.12 12.94
C GLY A 12 -1.87 -10.59 14.40
N ARG A 13 -2.01 -9.68 15.38
CA ARG A 13 -2.08 -9.99 16.82
C ARG A 13 -3.48 -10.00 17.40
N PHE A 14 -4.50 -9.68 16.61
CA PHE A 14 -5.88 -9.59 17.07
C PHE A 14 -6.70 -10.79 16.57
N SER A 15 -7.61 -11.28 17.40
CA SER A 15 -8.56 -12.33 17.05
C SER A 15 -9.91 -11.78 16.57
N GLU A 16 -10.15 -10.49 16.77
CA GLU A 16 -11.39 -9.80 16.45
C GLU A 16 -11.12 -8.62 15.52
N PRO A 17 -12.06 -8.28 14.62
CA PRO A 17 -11.95 -7.12 13.76
C PRO A 17 -12.00 -5.80 14.55
N VAL A 18 -11.47 -4.75 13.94
CA VAL A 18 -11.58 -3.39 14.50
C VAL A 18 -13.04 -2.94 14.40
N ASP A 19 -13.56 -2.35 15.48
CA ASP A 19 -14.88 -1.75 15.47
C ASP A 19 -15.00 -0.68 14.36
N ALA A 20 -16.11 -0.66 13.64
CA ALA A 20 -16.31 0.24 12.50
C ALA A 20 -16.19 1.73 12.85
N PHE A 21 -16.61 2.12 14.06
CA PHE A 21 -16.43 3.49 14.54
C PHE A 21 -14.95 3.81 14.74
N VAL A 22 -14.19 2.89 15.34
CA VAL A 22 -12.75 3.07 15.56
C VAL A 22 -12.03 3.17 14.23
N ALA A 23 -12.28 2.26 13.29
CA ALA A 23 -11.66 2.27 11.96
C ALA A 23 -11.89 3.61 11.22
N ARG A 24 -13.13 4.13 11.26
CA ARG A 24 -13.46 5.42 10.65
C ARG A 24 -12.80 6.59 11.38
N PHE A 25 -12.73 6.53 12.72
CA PHE A 25 -12.12 7.58 13.52
C PHE A 25 -10.61 7.67 13.31
N THR A 26 -9.93 6.54 13.10
CA THR A 26 -8.48 6.46 12.90
C THR A 26 -8.05 6.66 11.46
N ALA A 27 -8.95 6.52 10.49
CA ALA A 27 -8.64 6.70 9.07
C ALA A 27 -8.17 8.13 8.76
N SER A 28 -7.02 8.24 8.11
CA SER A 28 -6.40 9.49 7.68
C SER A 28 -6.48 9.74 6.17
N VAL A 29 -6.89 8.73 5.37
CA VAL A 29 -6.91 8.79 3.90
C VAL A 29 -7.60 10.03 3.33
N GLU A 30 -8.65 10.53 3.99
CA GLU A 30 -9.40 11.69 3.50
C GLU A 30 -8.56 12.98 3.45
N PHE A 31 -7.53 13.09 4.29
CA PHE A 31 -6.63 14.25 4.30
C PHE A 31 -5.19 13.93 3.90
N ASP A 32 -4.69 12.71 4.14
CA ASP A 32 -3.31 12.35 3.83
C ASP A 32 -3.10 11.89 2.37
N LYS A 33 -4.17 11.57 1.62
CA LYS A 33 -4.08 11.22 0.18
C LYS A 33 -3.35 12.27 -0.66
N ARG A 34 -3.32 13.52 -0.22
CA ARG A 34 -2.50 14.61 -0.82
C ARG A 34 -0.99 14.31 -0.84
N LEU A 35 -0.52 13.37 -0.01
CA LEU A 35 0.87 12.96 0.11
C LEU A 35 1.26 11.84 -0.85
N TYR A 36 0.35 11.34 -1.71
CA TYR A 36 0.59 10.19 -2.60
C TYR A 36 1.89 10.29 -3.40
N ARG A 37 2.25 11.48 -3.90
CA ARG A 37 3.51 11.67 -4.66
C ARG A 37 4.75 11.37 -3.82
N HIS A 38 4.73 11.74 -2.55
CA HIS A 38 5.84 11.54 -1.63
C HIS A 38 5.93 10.07 -1.21
N ASP A 39 4.79 9.42 -0.95
CA ASP A 39 4.74 7.99 -0.66
C ASP A 39 5.27 7.16 -1.83
N ILE A 40 4.82 7.45 -3.05
CA ILE A 40 5.26 6.75 -4.28
C ILE A 40 6.77 6.95 -4.49
N MET A 41 7.26 8.18 -4.37
CA MET A 41 8.69 8.47 -4.52
C MET A 41 9.54 7.75 -3.47
N GLY A 42 9.11 7.77 -2.20
CA GLY A 42 9.77 7.04 -1.12
C GLY A 42 9.76 5.53 -1.34
N SER A 43 8.64 5.00 -1.83
CA SER A 43 8.47 3.59 -2.18
C SER A 43 9.37 3.15 -3.34
N ILE A 44 9.54 3.97 -4.38
CA ILE A 44 10.49 3.71 -5.48
C ILE A 44 11.94 3.69 -4.96
N ALA A 45 12.29 4.64 -4.09
CA ALA A 45 13.62 4.69 -3.48
C ALA A 45 13.89 3.43 -2.63
N HIS A 46 12.91 3.00 -1.84
CA HIS A 46 13.00 1.80 -1.03
C HIS A 46 13.11 0.53 -1.87
N ALA A 47 12.28 0.37 -2.92
CA ALA A 47 12.37 -0.75 -3.86
C ALA A 47 13.77 -0.83 -4.53
N THR A 48 14.32 0.32 -4.91
CA THR A 48 15.67 0.41 -5.49
C THR A 48 16.74 -0.01 -4.49
N MET A 49 16.62 0.40 -3.23
CA MET A 49 17.52 -0.02 -2.16
C MET A 49 17.41 -1.52 -1.89
N LEU A 50 16.19 -2.08 -1.79
CA LEU A 50 15.95 -3.51 -1.57
C LEU A 50 16.57 -4.38 -2.68
N ALA A 51 16.52 -3.93 -3.93
CA ALA A 51 17.22 -4.60 -5.02
C ALA A 51 18.74 -4.56 -4.85
N LYS A 52 19.28 -3.39 -4.46
CA LYS A 52 20.71 -3.20 -4.22
C LYS A 52 21.25 -4.12 -3.11
N VAL A 53 20.46 -4.40 -2.08
CA VAL A 53 20.84 -5.30 -0.99
C VAL A 53 20.45 -6.77 -1.22
N GLY A 54 19.91 -7.09 -2.40
CA GLY A 54 19.60 -8.47 -2.81
C GLY A 54 18.31 -9.06 -2.23
N VAL A 55 17.43 -8.23 -1.64
CA VAL A 55 16.10 -8.67 -1.17
C VAL A 55 15.11 -8.78 -2.33
N LEU A 56 15.23 -7.89 -3.32
CA LEU A 56 14.50 -7.95 -4.58
C LEU A 56 15.45 -8.29 -5.73
N THR A 57 14.95 -8.99 -6.72
CA THR A 57 15.61 -9.04 -8.04
C THR A 57 15.41 -7.73 -8.80
N ASP A 58 16.26 -7.46 -9.80
CA ASP A 58 16.08 -6.31 -10.69
C ASP A 58 14.71 -6.31 -11.39
N ALA A 59 14.25 -7.48 -11.82
CA ALA A 59 12.93 -7.63 -12.46
C ALA A 59 11.77 -7.31 -11.50
N GLU A 60 11.88 -7.71 -10.23
CA GLU A 60 10.89 -7.37 -9.20
C GLU A 60 10.88 -5.88 -8.89
N ARG A 61 12.06 -5.26 -8.76
CA ARG A 61 12.19 -3.80 -8.62
C ARG A 61 11.51 -3.09 -9.79
N ASP A 62 11.82 -3.48 -11.02
CA ASP A 62 11.31 -2.80 -12.22
C ASP A 62 9.77 -2.95 -12.30
N SER A 63 9.24 -4.11 -11.92
CA SER A 63 7.80 -4.34 -11.80
C SER A 63 7.15 -3.43 -10.74
N ILE A 64 7.78 -3.26 -9.58
CA ILE A 64 7.31 -2.34 -8.53
C ILE A 64 7.34 -0.89 -9.01
N VAL A 65 8.44 -0.44 -9.61
CA VAL A 65 8.60 0.95 -10.09
C VAL A 65 7.57 1.25 -11.19
N ALA A 66 7.38 0.34 -12.13
CA ALA A 66 6.36 0.47 -13.16
C ALA A 66 4.94 0.52 -12.57
N GLY A 67 4.63 -0.38 -11.62
CA GLY A 67 3.34 -0.42 -10.93
C GLY A 67 3.05 0.88 -10.17
N LEU A 68 4.02 1.40 -9.42
CA LEU A 68 3.91 2.67 -8.69
C LEU A 68 3.73 3.87 -9.63
N THR A 69 4.45 3.91 -10.75
CA THR A 69 4.31 4.97 -11.77
C THR A 69 2.92 4.96 -12.41
N GLN A 70 2.39 3.76 -12.66
CA GLN A 70 1.04 3.61 -13.18
C GLN A 70 -0.01 4.05 -12.15
N ILE A 71 0.15 3.67 -10.87
CA ILE A 71 -0.71 4.12 -9.77
C ILE A 71 -0.72 5.65 -9.67
N GLN A 72 0.46 6.28 -9.76
CA GLN A 72 0.55 7.74 -9.76
C GLN A 72 -0.29 8.36 -10.88
N SER A 73 -0.20 7.79 -12.08
CA SER A 73 -0.96 8.25 -13.25
C SER A 73 -2.47 8.10 -13.05
N GLU A 74 -2.92 7.01 -12.43
CA GLU A 74 -4.34 6.81 -12.09
C GLU A 74 -4.86 7.83 -11.09
N ILE A 75 -4.06 8.14 -10.06
CA ILE A 75 -4.40 9.17 -9.07
C ILE A 75 -4.53 10.52 -9.75
N GLU A 76 -3.58 10.87 -10.62
CA GLU A 76 -3.57 12.15 -11.35
C GLU A 76 -4.69 12.27 -12.37
N ALA A 77 -5.13 11.15 -12.95
CA ALA A 77 -6.29 11.10 -13.83
C ALA A 77 -7.65 11.08 -13.09
N GLY A 78 -7.64 11.04 -11.74
CA GLY A 78 -8.85 10.90 -10.94
C GLY A 78 -9.53 9.53 -11.06
N GLN A 79 -8.78 8.51 -11.49
CA GLN A 79 -9.25 7.13 -11.71
C GLN A 79 -8.90 6.18 -10.56
N PHE A 80 -8.21 6.68 -9.53
CA PHE A 80 -7.87 5.90 -8.34
C PHE A 80 -9.00 5.94 -7.32
N ASP A 81 -9.49 4.75 -6.94
CA ASP A 81 -10.53 4.58 -5.92
C ASP A 81 -9.91 4.56 -4.52
N TRP A 82 -10.04 5.67 -3.80
CA TRP A 82 -9.54 5.79 -2.43
C TRP A 82 -10.51 5.12 -1.46
N ARG A 83 -9.96 4.24 -0.63
CA ARG A 83 -10.71 3.40 0.29
C ARG A 83 -10.44 3.78 1.73
N VAL A 84 -11.50 4.17 2.44
CA VAL A 84 -11.45 4.51 3.88
C VAL A 84 -11.12 3.31 4.74
N ASP A 85 -11.53 2.11 4.32
CA ASP A 85 -11.19 0.86 4.99
C ASP A 85 -9.72 0.44 4.81
N LEU A 86 -9.00 1.14 3.92
CA LEU A 86 -7.54 1.10 3.81
C LEU A 86 -6.91 2.31 4.50
N GLU A 87 -7.42 2.68 5.68
CA GLU A 87 -6.94 3.64 6.70
C GLU A 87 -6.21 4.91 6.21
N ASP A 88 -5.07 4.79 5.52
CA ASP A 88 -4.18 5.86 5.10
C ASP A 88 -3.75 5.78 3.61
N VAL A 89 -2.99 6.77 3.15
CA VAL A 89 -2.43 6.82 1.79
C VAL A 89 -1.52 5.62 1.47
N HIS A 90 -0.77 5.13 2.46
CA HIS A 90 0.23 4.07 2.29
C HIS A 90 -0.45 2.74 2.00
N MET A 91 -1.44 2.37 2.82
CA MET A 91 -2.23 1.15 2.67
C MET A 91 -3.00 1.12 1.35
N ASN A 92 -3.54 2.27 0.91
CA ASN A 92 -4.19 2.39 -0.39
C ASN A 92 -3.24 2.08 -1.56
N ILE A 93 -2.04 2.69 -1.55
CA ILE A 93 -1.04 2.49 -2.61
C ILE A 93 -0.50 1.06 -2.60
N GLU A 94 -0.19 0.50 -1.43
CA GLU A 94 0.32 -0.87 -1.28
C GLU A 94 -0.71 -1.93 -1.69
N ALA A 95 -1.98 -1.73 -1.32
CA ALA A 95 -3.06 -2.61 -1.76
C ALA A 95 -3.20 -2.58 -3.28
N ARG A 96 -3.24 -1.37 -3.88
CA ARG A 96 -3.33 -1.23 -5.34
C ARG A 96 -2.11 -1.82 -6.05
N LEU A 97 -0.91 -1.68 -5.49
CA LEU A 97 0.29 -2.29 -6.03
C LEU A 97 0.21 -3.82 -5.97
N THR A 98 -0.22 -4.37 -4.84
CA THR A 98 -0.43 -5.81 -4.66
C THR A 98 -1.47 -6.36 -5.64
N ASP A 99 -2.57 -5.65 -5.87
CA ASP A 99 -3.59 -6.06 -6.85
C ASP A 99 -3.03 -6.11 -8.28
N ARG A 100 -2.07 -5.24 -8.60
CA ARG A 100 -1.43 -5.19 -9.93
C ARG A 100 -0.39 -6.26 -10.16
N ILE A 101 0.52 -6.42 -9.21
CA ILE A 101 1.75 -7.22 -9.40
C ILE A 101 1.84 -8.41 -8.44
N GLY A 102 0.76 -8.70 -7.72
CA GLY A 102 0.63 -9.84 -6.83
C GLY A 102 1.60 -9.80 -5.65
N VAL A 103 2.15 -10.96 -5.31
CA VAL A 103 3.07 -11.15 -4.17
C VAL A 103 4.30 -10.24 -4.24
N THR A 104 4.76 -9.86 -5.44
CA THR A 104 5.88 -8.93 -5.59
C THR A 104 5.60 -7.58 -4.94
N GLY A 105 4.37 -7.08 -5.01
CA GLY A 105 3.96 -5.83 -4.36
C GLY A 105 4.12 -5.89 -2.84
N LYS A 106 3.81 -7.02 -2.22
CA LYS A 106 3.95 -7.23 -0.77
C LYS A 106 5.41 -7.18 -0.29
N LYS A 107 6.37 -7.54 -1.15
CA LYS A 107 7.79 -7.53 -0.80
C LYS A 107 8.32 -6.10 -0.57
N LEU A 108 7.65 -5.09 -1.09
CA LEU A 108 8.05 -3.69 -0.92
C LEU A 108 8.11 -3.28 0.56
N HIS A 109 7.24 -3.81 1.42
CA HIS A 109 7.22 -3.48 2.85
C HIS A 109 8.34 -4.18 3.66
N THR A 110 9.23 -4.94 3.02
CA THR A 110 10.33 -5.59 3.73
C THR A 110 11.26 -4.53 4.34
N GLY A 111 11.40 -4.56 5.67
CA GLY A 111 12.26 -3.62 6.40
C GLY A 111 11.73 -2.18 6.47
N ARG A 112 10.43 -1.98 6.22
CA ARG A 112 9.71 -0.73 6.41
C ARG A 112 8.60 -0.92 7.44
#